data_AF-A0A811TDL0-F1
#
_entry.id   AF-A0A811TDL0-F1
#
_cell.length_a   1.000
_cell.length_b   1.000
_cell.length_c   1.000
_cell.angle_alpha   90.00
_cell.angle_beta   90.00
_cell.angle_gamma   90.00
#
_symmetry.space_group_name_H-M   'P 1'
#
loop_
_entity.id
_entity.type
_entity.pdbx_description
1 polymer ?
#
loop_
_entity_poly.entity_id
_entity_poly.type
_entity_poly.pdbx_seq_one_letter_code
_entity_poly.pdbx_strand_id
1 'polypeptide(L)'
;MENKKKRNELSYNPQITVDHDSGIIVANDVTQDCTDHNQLQPQIEMTEENVDKLPEGTKIGVDNGYFTGSNLRYLEKMGLNGYIPDANLAKEMKGKKQKNNPYSKNKFEYDEKRDCFICPNEEVLIKKGEYEYNGKIQYKYYGANCGECPFRVD
;
A
#
# COMPACT_ATOMS: atom_id res chain seq x y z
N MET A 1 20.60 11.04 -6.46
CA MET A 1 19.13 10.90 -6.32
C MET A 1 18.44 12.18 -6.79
N GLU A 2 17.33 12.11 -7.56
CA GLU A 2 16.59 13.30 -8.00
C GLU A 2 15.63 13.78 -6.89
N ASN A 3 15.78 15.03 -6.44
CA ASN A 3 14.90 15.59 -5.43
C ASN A 3 13.56 16.09 -6.01
N LYS A 4 12.64 16.51 -5.15
CA LYS A 4 11.33 17.09 -5.55
C LYS A 4 11.42 18.34 -6.45
N LYS A 5 12.60 18.96 -6.57
CA LYS A 5 12.90 20.12 -7.43
C LYS A 5 13.59 19.71 -8.74
N LYS A 6 13.62 18.42 -9.09
CA LYS A 6 14.29 17.86 -10.27
C LYS A 6 15.79 18.18 -10.32
N ARG A 7 16.44 18.20 -9.15
CA ARG A 7 17.89 18.38 -9.04
C ARG A 7 18.51 17.11 -8.52
N ASN A 8 19.62 16.69 -9.13
CA ASN A 8 20.40 15.58 -8.65
C ASN A 8 21.21 15.99 -7.42
N GLU A 9 20.98 15.28 -6.32
CA GLU A 9 21.73 15.43 -5.08
C GLU A 9 22.61 14.20 -4.84
N LEU A 10 23.76 14.42 -4.20
CA LEU A 10 24.67 13.38 -3.73
C LEU A 10 24.10 12.76 -2.45
N SER A 11 23.07 11.94 -2.62
CA SER A 11 22.39 11.24 -1.54
C SER A 11 22.08 9.80 -1.93
N TYR A 12 22.01 8.96 -0.90
CA TYR A 12 21.65 7.55 -0.99
C TYR A 12 20.46 7.25 -0.06
N ASN A 13 19.73 6.18 -0.36
CA ASN A 13 18.64 5.69 0.44
C ASN A 13 19.04 4.39 1.15
N PRO A 14 19.43 4.43 2.45
CA PRO A 14 19.71 3.23 3.20
C PRO A 14 18.43 2.46 3.54
N GLN A 15 18.48 1.15 3.44
CA GLN A 15 17.41 0.22 3.77
C GLN A 15 17.93 -0.71 4.87
N ILE A 16 17.15 -0.89 5.94
CA ILE A 16 17.57 -1.66 7.11
C ILE A 16 16.39 -2.50 7.57
N THR A 17 16.61 -3.80 7.71
CA THR A 17 15.65 -4.74 8.30
C THR A 17 16.17 -5.22 9.65
N VAL A 18 15.30 -5.20 10.65
CA VAL A 18 15.65 -5.48 12.05
C VAL A 18 14.70 -6.53 12.60
N ASP A 19 15.24 -7.50 13.34
CA ASP A 19 14.44 -8.39 14.16
C ASP A 19 13.80 -7.61 15.32
N HIS A 20 12.47 -7.69 15.43
CA HIS A 20 11.71 -6.91 16.40
C HIS A 20 12.07 -7.25 17.85
N ASP A 21 12.33 -8.52 18.15
CA ASP A 21 12.46 -9.01 19.52
C ASP A 21 13.87 -8.78 20.09
N SER A 22 14.90 -9.01 19.28
CA SER A 22 16.30 -8.85 19.68
C SER A 22 16.91 -7.50 19.30
N GLY A 23 16.27 -6.75 18.39
CA GLY A 23 16.80 -5.49 17.85
C GLY A 23 18.03 -5.68 16.96
N ILE A 24 18.26 -6.89 16.45
CA ILE A 24 19.41 -7.20 15.60
C ILE A 24 19.10 -6.83 14.16
N ILE A 25 20.04 -6.15 13.50
CA ILE A 25 19.96 -5.89 12.05
C ILE A 25 20.20 -7.22 11.32
N VAL A 26 19.21 -7.65 10.54
CA VAL A 26 19.25 -8.92 9.79
C VAL A 26 19.46 -8.73 8.28
N ALA A 27 19.22 -7.52 7.76
CA ALA A 27 19.56 -7.14 6.40
C ALA A 27 19.79 -5.63 6.32
N ASN A 28 20.66 -5.22 5.39
CA ASN A 28 20.91 -3.81 5.10
C ASN A 28 21.36 -3.63 3.65
N ASP A 29 20.89 -2.57 3.01
CA ASP A 29 21.32 -2.20 1.66
C ASP A 29 21.34 -0.68 1.47
N VAL A 30 21.96 -0.20 0.40
CA VAL A 30 22.02 1.21 0.04
C VAL A 30 21.68 1.37 -1.43
N THR A 31 20.63 2.14 -1.72
CA THR A 31 20.15 2.32 -3.10
C THR A 31 20.20 3.78 -3.54
N GLN A 32 20.11 3.99 -4.85
CA GLN A 32 19.93 5.33 -5.43
C GLN A 32 18.47 5.66 -5.74
N ASP A 33 17.55 4.74 -5.43
CA ASP A 33 16.12 4.95 -5.63
C ASP A 33 15.61 6.05 -4.71
N CYS A 34 14.82 6.96 -5.29
CA CYS A 34 14.29 8.11 -4.57
C CYS A 34 13.17 7.77 -3.56
N THR A 35 12.66 6.53 -3.61
CA THR A 35 11.49 6.06 -2.86
C THR A 35 11.65 4.61 -2.46
N ASP A 36 11.00 4.19 -1.39
CA ASP A 36 11.05 2.82 -0.88
C ASP A 36 10.11 1.83 -1.60
N HIS A 37 9.39 2.31 -2.62
CA HIS A 37 8.36 1.54 -3.32
C HIS A 37 8.81 0.16 -3.81
N ASN A 38 10.08 0.03 -4.21
CA ASN A 38 10.65 -1.20 -4.76
C ASN A 38 11.59 -1.92 -3.79
N GLN A 39 11.67 -1.47 -2.53
CA GLN A 39 12.72 -1.89 -1.61
C GLN A 39 12.26 -2.99 -0.62
N LEU A 40 10.96 -3.30 -0.58
CA LEU A 40 10.43 -4.36 0.30
C LEU A 40 10.94 -5.74 -0.08
N GLN A 41 10.76 -6.12 -1.36
CA GLN A 41 11.12 -7.44 -1.85
C GLN A 41 12.64 -7.71 -1.71
N PRO A 42 13.55 -6.82 -2.14
CA PRO A 42 14.98 -7.01 -1.95
C PRO A 42 15.39 -7.19 -0.47
N GLN A 43 14.76 -6.45 0.44
CA GLN A 43 15.04 -6.55 1.88
C GLN A 43 14.59 -7.89 2.48
N ILE A 44 13.43 -8.40 2.05
CA ILE A 44 12.94 -9.72 2.48
C ILE A 44 13.84 -10.83 1.94
N GLU A 45 14.18 -10.78 0.65
CA GLU A 45 15.07 -11.77 0.02
C GLU A 45 16.44 -11.80 0.72
N MET A 46 17.04 -10.64 0.98
CA MET A 46 18.31 -10.55 1.72
C MET A 46 18.19 -11.04 3.17
N THR A 47 17.04 -10.81 3.81
CA THR A 47 16.79 -11.35 5.15
C THR A 47 16.77 -12.88 5.11
N GLU A 48 16.05 -13.48 4.16
CA GLU A 48 16.00 -14.93 3.99
C GLU A 48 17.36 -15.55 3.65
N GLU A 49 18.21 -14.83 2.92
CA GLU A 49 19.59 -15.24 2.67
C GLU A 49 20.46 -15.24 3.94
N ASN A 50 20.24 -14.31 4.86
CA ASN A 50 21.06 -14.14 6.06
C ASN A 50 20.61 -14.99 7.26
N VAL A 51 19.31 -15.22 7.41
CA VAL A 51 18.74 -15.88 8.61
C VAL A 51 17.87 -17.10 8.30
N ASP A 52 18.03 -17.66 7.09
CA ASP A 52 17.18 -18.69 6.50
C ASP A 52 15.75 -18.21 6.17
N LYS A 53 15.00 -19.06 5.47
CA LYS A 53 13.64 -18.78 5.00
C LYS A 53 12.74 -18.32 6.14
N LEU A 54 12.00 -17.23 5.91
CA LEU A 54 11.06 -16.73 6.89
C LEU A 54 9.87 -17.70 7.01
N PRO A 55 9.46 -18.05 8.24
CA PRO A 55 8.27 -18.87 8.46
C PRO A 55 7.01 -18.22 7.86
N GLU A 56 6.08 -19.06 7.41
CA GLU A 56 4.75 -18.60 7.01
C GLU A 56 4.06 -17.86 8.16
N GLY A 57 3.42 -16.74 7.86
CA GLY A 57 2.77 -15.87 8.83
C GLY A 57 3.70 -14.92 9.58
N THR A 58 5.01 -14.89 9.25
CA THR A 58 5.95 -13.91 9.82
C THR A 58 5.42 -12.50 9.64
N LYS A 59 5.45 -11.70 10.72
CA LYS A 59 4.94 -10.33 10.74
C LYS A 59 6.00 -9.38 10.22
N ILE A 60 5.66 -8.61 9.18
CA ILE A 60 6.55 -7.63 8.56
C ILE A 60 5.95 -6.24 8.76
N GLY A 61 6.59 -5.42 9.60
CA GLY A 61 6.21 -4.02 9.79
C GLY A 61 7.12 -3.10 8.98
N VAL A 62 6.55 -2.25 8.13
CA VAL A 62 7.31 -1.29 7.33
C VAL A 62 6.57 0.04 7.20
N ASP A 63 7.31 1.09 6.83
CA ASP A 63 6.78 2.43 6.68
C ASP A 63 5.83 2.60 5.48
N ASN A 64 5.11 3.73 5.46
CA ASN A 64 4.15 4.04 4.40
C ASN A 64 4.78 4.13 2.99
N GLY A 65 6.10 4.34 2.90
CA GLY A 65 6.86 4.39 1.65
C GLY A 65 6.87 3.05 0.91
N TYR A 66 6.61 1.95 1.60
CA TYR A 66 6.52 0.61 1.04
C TYR A 66 5.09 0.24 0.61
N PHE A 67 4.10 1.10 0.82
CA PHE A 67 2.69 0.84 0.50
C PHE A 67 2.45 0.87 -1.01
N THR A 68 2.69 -0.27 -1.67
CA THR A 68 2.47 -0.47 -3.11
C THR A 68 1.74 -1.79 -3.36
N GLY A 69 0.92 -1.84 -4.41
CA GLY A 69 0.20 -3.07 -4.77
C GLY A 69 1.11 -4.25 -5.09
N SER A 70 2.30 -3.99 -5.66
CA SER A 70 3.31 -5.02 -5.91
C SER A 70 3.86 -5.60 -4.61
N ASN A 71 4.17 -4.76 -3.62
CA ASN A 71 4.66 -5.22 -2.32
C ASN A 71 3.60 -6.01 -1.55
N LEU A 72 2.34 -5.54 -1.55
CA LEU A 72 1.23 -6.27 -0.93
C LEU A 72 1.02 -7.65 -1.57
N ARG A 73 1.06 -7.72 -2.90
CA ARG A 73 0.96 -8.99 -3.64
C ARG A 73 2.15 -9.91 -3.40
N TYR A 74 3.35 -9.35 -3.24
CA TYR A 74 4.54 -10.12 -2.92
C TYR A 74 4.41 -10.76 -1.53
N LEU A 75 4.04 -9.97 -0.51
CA LEU A 75 3.81 -10.46 0.85
C LEU A 75 2.74 -11.57 0.90
N GLU A 76 1.62 -11.36 0.21
CA GLU A 76 0.56 -12.37 0.07
C GLU A 76 1.09 -13.68 -0.51
N LYS A 77 1.85 -13.62 -1.61
CA LYS A 77 2.43 -14.81 -2.27
C LYS A 77 3.43 -15.55 -1.40
N MET A 78 4.20 -14.83 -0.59
CA MET A 78 5.18 -15.39 0.34
C MET A 78 4.53 -15.90 1.64
N GLY A 79 3.23 -15.68 1.83
CA GLY A 79 2.54 -16.02 3.07
C GLY A 79 2.98 -15.17 4.25
N LEU A 80 3.43 -13.94 4.02
CA LEU A 80 3.93 -13.02 5.05
C LEU A 80 2.83 -12.04 5.48
N ASN A 81 2.76 -11.76 6.79
CA ASN A 81 1.77 -10.87 7.38
C ASN A 81 2.29 -9.42 7.40
N GLY A 82 2.03 -8.68 6.33
CA GLY A 82 2.44 -7.28 6.18
C GLY A 82 1.59 -6.29 6.96
N TYR A 83 2.24 -5.41 7.72
CA TYR A 83 1.64 -4.26 8.41
C TYR A 83 2.24 -2.98 7.81
N ILE A 84 1.54 -2.39 6.84
CA ILE A 84 2.00 -1.20 6.12
C ILE A 84 0.91 -0.12 6.19
N PRO A 85 1.19 1.06 6.78
CA PRO A 85 0.21 2.12 6.82
C PRO A 85 0.00 2.72 5.43
N ASP A 86 -1.26 2.94 5.05
CA ASP A 86 -1.57 3.70 3.85
C ASP A 86 -1.32 5.21 4.04
N ALA A 87 -1.43 5.99 2.97
CA ALA A 87 -1.18 7.43 3.01
C ALA A 87 -2.15 8.23 3.91
N ASN A 88 -3.36 7.72 4.18
CA ASN A 88 -4.34 8.37 5.03
C ASN A 88 -4.04 8.09 6.50
N LEU A 89 -3.80 6.81 6.84
CA LEU A 89 -3.39 6.39 8.17
C LEU A 89 -2.08 7.09 8.58
N ALA A 90 -1.09 7.15 7.69
CA ALA A 90 0.17 7.85 7.95
C ALA A 90 0.00 9.37 8.20
N LYS A 91 -1.03 10.01 7.62
CA LYS A 91 -1.34 11.43 7.89
C LYS A 91 -2.04 11.59 9.24
N GLU A 92 -2.94 10.67 9.56
CA GLU A 92 -3.67 10.66 10.83
C GLU A 92 -2.74 10.44 12.02
N MET A 93 -1.79 9.50 11.91
CA MET A 93 -0.73 9.28 12.89
C MET A 93 0.15 10.53 13.10
N LYS A 94 0.23 11.42 12.11
CA LYS A 94 0.92 12.72 12.19
C LYS A 94 0.02 13.86 12.69
N GLY A 95 -1.16 13.56 13.24
CA GLY A 95 -2.10 14.52 13.80
C GLY A 95 -2.85 15.37 12.77
N LYS A 96 -2.79 15.02 11.48
CA LYS A 96 -3.52 15.76 10.45
C LYS A 96 -4.96 15.27 10.38
N LYS A 97 -5.90 16.16 10.69
CA LYS A 97 -7.34 15.88 10.54
C LYS A 97 -7.66 15.56 9.08
N GLN A 98 -8.22 14.39 8.84
CA GLN A 98 -8.79 14.06 7.55
C GLN A 98 -10.07 14.89 7.34
N LYS A 99 -10.32 15.31 6.10
CA LYS A 99 -11.64 15.86 5.77
C LYS A 99 -12.66 14.74 5.94
N ASN A 100 -13.70 14.97 6.73
CA ASN A 100 -14.78 14.02 6.92
C ASN A 100 -15.66 14.00 5.65
N ASN A 101 -15.21 13.27 4.62
CA ASN A 101 -15.97 13.05 3.41
C ASN A 101 -16.75 11.73 3.58
N PRO A 102 -18.10 11.76 3.58
CA PRO A 102 -18.90 10.55 3.74
C PRO A 102 -18.63 9.50 2.64
N TYR A 103 -18.14 9.91 1.46
CA TYR A 103 -17.83 9.04 0.33
C TYR A 103 -16.32 8.92 0.05
N SER A 104 -15.47 9.03 1.08
CA SER A 104 -14.06 8.67 0.93
C SER A 104 -13.88 7.16 0.68
N LYS A 105 -12.79 6.77 0.00
CA LYS A 105 -12.55 5.37 -0.43
C LYS A 105 -12.62 4.34 0.70
N ASN A 106 -12.19 4.72 1.90
CA ASN A 106 -12.24 3.88 3.11
C ASN A 106 -13.64 3.69 3.71
N LYS A 107 -14.67 4.31 3.14
CA LYS A 107 -16.08 4.12 3.52
C LYS A 107 -16.81 3.15 2.58
N PHE A 108 -16.12 2.64 1.57
CA PHE A 108 -16.63 1.59 0.70
C PHE A 108 -16.14 0.24 1.23
N GLU A 109 -17.05 -0.71 1.35
CA GLU A 109 -16.74 -2.08 1.73
C GLU A 109 -16.55 -2.92 0.47
N TYR A 110 -15.56 -3.80 0.46
CA TYR A 110 -15.31 -4.70 -0.67
C TYR A 110 -15.83 -6.11 -0.34
N ASP A 111 -16.76 -6.61 -1.14
CA ASP A 111 -17.23 -7.99 -1.06
C ASP A 111 -16.42 -8.85 -2.04
N GLU A 112 -15.43 -9.57 -1.50
CA GLU A 112 -14.55 -10.45 -2.27
C GLU A 112 -15.29 -11.58 -2.99
N LYS A 113 -16.39 -12.09 -2.42
CA LYS A 113 -17.14 -13.22 -3.01
C LYS A 113 -17.91 -12.78 -4.25
N ARG A 114 -18.37 -11.53 -4.28
CA ARG A 114 -19.18 -10.97 -5.36
C ARG A 114 -18.38 -10.09 -6.33
N ASP A 115 -17.09 -9.83 -6.03
CA ASP A 115 -16.23 -8.90 -6.78
C ASP A 115 -16.92 -7.54 -6.97
N CYS A 116 -17.41 -6.97 -5.87
CA CYS A 116 -18.13 -5.70 -5.87
C CYS A 116 -17.80 -4.82 -4.66
N PHE A 117 -18.07 -3.52 -4.80
CA PHE A 117 -18.00 -2.58 -3.67
C PHE A 117 -19.40 -2.20 -3.21
N ILE A 118 -19.58 -2.07 -1.91
CA ILE A 118 -20.78 -1.52 -1.28
C ILE A 118 -20.45 -0.09 -0.85
N CYS A 119 -21.22 0.87 -1.31
CA CYS A 119 -21.01 2.27 -0.95
C CYS A 119 -21.65 2.63 0.41
N PRO A 120 -21.36 3.83 0.96
CA PRO A 120 -21.96 4.30 2.21
C PRO A 120 -23.50 4.40 2.21
N ASN A 121 -24.13 4.42 1.03
CA ASN A 121 -25.59 4.39 0.86
C ASN A 121 -26.12 2.98 0.58
N GLU A 122 -25.35 1.93 0.92
CA GLU A 122 -25.72 0.51 0.80
C GLU A 122 -25.95 0.01 -0.64
N GLU A 123 -25.77 0.87 -1.65
CA GLU A 123 -25.83 0.51 -3.06
C GLU A 123 -24.57 -0.25 -3.51
N VAL A 124 -24.76 -1.18 -4.46
CA VAL A 124 -23.71 -2.08 -4.97
C VAL A 124 -23.09 -1.52 -6.26
N LEU A 125 -21.75 -1.48 -6.29
CA LEU A 125 -20.95 -1.13 -7.46
C LEU A 125 -20.28 -2.40 -7.99
N ILE A 126 -20.69 -2.83 -9.18
CA ILE A 126 -20.20 -4.05 -9.82
C ILE A 126 -18.98 -3.71 -10.68
N LYS A 127 -18.01 -4.63 -10.75
CA LYS A 127 -16.89 -4.51 -11.69
C LYS A 127 -17.40 -4.53 -13.13
N LYS A 128 -16.95 -3.56 -13.91
CA LYS A 128 -17.46 -3.35 -15.28
C LYS A 128 -16.39 -3.20 -16.33
N GLY A 129 -15.14 -3.07 -15.92
CA GLY A 129 -14.02 -3.03 -16.83
C GLY A 129 -12.73 -2.75 -16.10
N GLU A 130 -11.66 -2.85 -16.87
CA GLU A 130 -10.32 -2.51 -16.45
C GLU A 130 -9.67 -1.64 -17.52
N TYR A 131 -8.70 -0.84 -17.11
CA TYR A 131 -7.91 -0.01 -18.00
C TYR A 131 -6.50 0.12 -17.45
N GLU A 132 -5.53 0.32 -18.34
CA GLU A 132 -4.18 0.60 -17.93
C GLU A 132 -3.99 2.11 -17.74
N TYR A 133 -3.40 2.49 -16.61
CA TYR A 133 -3.02 3.87 -16.33
C TYR A 133 -1.66 3.91 -15.65
N ASN A 134 -0.71 4.60 -16.28
CA ASN A 134 0.69 4.67 -15.84
C ASN A 134 1.29 3.27 -15.56
N GLY A 135 1.07 2.31 -16.46
CA GLY A 135 1.58 0.94 -16.33
C GLY A 135 0.91 0.09 -15.24
N LYS A 136 -0.21 0.56 -14.67
CA LYS A 136 -0.97 -0.16 -13.65
C LYS A 136 -2.39 -0.44 -14.14
N ILE A 137 -2.83 -1.69 -14.01
CA ILE A 137 -4.22 -2.06 -14.24
C ILE A 137 -5.09 -1.42 -13.16
N GLN A 138 -6.13 -0.71 -13.58
CA GLN A 138 -7.13 -0.07 -12.75
C GLN A 138 -8.48 -0.71 -13.03
N TYR A 139 -9.23 -1.03 -11.98
CA TYR A 139 -10.57 -1.61 -12.09
C TYR A 139 -11.64 -0.54 -11.89
N LYS A 140 -12.65 -0.54 -12.77
CA LYS A 140 -13.81 0.35 -12.68
C LYS A 140 -14.99 -0.39 -12.09
N TYR A 141 -15.52 0.15 -11.00
CA TYR A 141 -16.74 -0.30 -10.35
C TYR A 141 -17.80 0.79 -10.47
N TYR A 142 -18.97 0.43 -10.99
CA TYR A 142 -20.12 1.33 -11.12
C TYR A 142 -21.42 0.52 -11.20
N GLY A 143 -22.56 1.20 -11.07
CA GLY A 143 -23.88 0.56 -11.10
C GLY A 143 -24.84 1.05 -10.03
N ALA A 144 -24.33 1.72 -8.99
CA ALA A 144 -25.16 2.45 -8.05
C ALA A 144 -25.94 3.55 -8.78
N ASN A 145 -27.19 3.78 -8.38
CA ASN A 145 -28.03 4.84 -8.92
C ASN A 145 -27.62 6.21 -8.36
N CYS A 146 -26.38 6.63 -8.64
CA CYS A 146 -25.84 7.91 -8.19
C CYS A 146 -26.58 9.11 -8.78
N GLY A 147 -27.35 8.91 -9.87
CA GLY A 147 -28.13 9.96 -10.51
C GLY A 147 -29.22 10.55 -9.61
N GLU A 148 -29.89 9.67 -8.86
CA GLU A 148 -30.99 9.98 -7.92
C GLU A 148 -30.54 9.89 -6.45
N CYS A 149 -29.23 9.77 -6.21
CA CYS A 149 -28.70 9.58 -4.87
C CYS A 149 -28.92 10.84 -4.02
N PRO A 150 -29.48 10.72 -2.80
CA PRO A 150 -29.76 11.86 -1.92
C PRO A 150 -28.49 12.58 -1.44
N PHE A 151 -27.32 11.96 -1.60
CA PHE A 151 -26.02 12.51 -1.25
C PHE A 151 -25.23 13.04 -2.45
N ARG A 152 -25.84 13.05 -3.64
CA ARG A 152 -25.24 13.70 -4.82
C ARG A 152 -25.22 15.20 -4.56
N VAL A 153 -24.03 15.77 -4.58
CA VAL A 153 -23.83 17.23 -4.52
C VAL A 153 -23.75 17.73 -5.97
N ASP A 154 -24.49 18.79 -6.29
CA ASP A 154 -24.47 19.45 -7.60
C ASP A 154 -23.07 19.98 -7.98
#